data_AF-A0A813T118-F1
#
_entry.id   AF-A0A813T118-F1
#
_cell.length_a   1.000
_cell.length_b   1.000
_cell.length_c   1.000
_cell.angle_alpha   90.00
_cell.angle_beta   90.00
_cell.angle_gamma   90.00
#
_symmetry.space_group_name_H-M   'P 1'
#
loop_
_entity.id
_entity.type
_entity.pdbx_description
1 polymer ?
#
loop_
_entity_poly.entity_id
_entity_poly.type
_entity_poly.pdbx_seq_one_letter_code
_entity_poly.pdbx_strand_id
1 'polypeptide(L)'
;MTVLPFLDVKATPICSVASPRVSRSISLPRSSEHKSQSLKISSSSHLSDLFASTTTPKIKIYSRTDQLLKKLPHAKTARAQAGDPGWRPFVRDLPDYDYLWDTVTREHMRHQYDDYVPPPRINPNEPEKPYQMSSIFETQDRHYHNYKRLQAMQQRKWNRDRMQYSIYPYGEAEERETYRKNLRSTLKEQMEQKAQAEKNELDIKHSTTQEILDQDRKFLEEEKHRNDARARLLAQTTVKNKELMENKWEYNQWNRTHQWHVERAILADSPINWSKTMT
;
A
#
# COMPACT_ATOMS: atom_id res chain seq x y z
N MET A 1 -15.25 -19.76 -44.30
CA MET A 1 -14.25 -18.98 -43.55
C MET A 1 -15.00 -18.05 -42.61
N THR A 2 -15.10 -18.42 -41.34
CA THR A 2 -15.76 -17.63 -40.29
C THR A 2 -14.77 -17.50 -39.14
N VAL A 3 -14.30 -16.27 -38.92
CA VAL A 3 -13.33 -15.93 -37.87
C VAL A 3 -14.13 -15.37 -36.70
N LEU A 4 -14.07 -16.03 -35.54
CA LEU A 4 -14.56 -15.51 -34.28
C LEU A 4 -13.47 -14.65 -33.62
N PRO A 5 -13.77 -13.47 -33.07
CA PRO A 5 -12.82 -12.70 -32.30
C PRO A 5 -12.76 -13.21 -30.86
N PHE A 6 -11.55 -13.54 -30.40
CA PHE A 6 -11.27 -13.79 -28.99
C PHE A 6 -11.39 -12.47 -28.21
N LEU A 7 -12.29 -12.45 -27.23
CA LEU A 7 -12.37 -11.41 -26.20
C LEU A 7 -11.31 -11.66 -25.14
N ASP A 8 -10.30 -10.79 -25.09
CA ASP A 8 -9.32 -10.70 -24.02
C ASP A 8 -9.99 -10.15 -22.74
N VAL A 9 -10.40 -11.04 -21.85
CA VAL A 9 -10.83 -10.68 -20.49
C VAL A 9 -9.58 -10.51 -19.61
N LYS A 10 -9.15 -9.25 -19.44
CA LYS A 10 -8.13 -8.90 -18.46
C LYS A 10 -8.69 -9.12 -17.05
N ALA A 11 -8.20 -10.16 -16.38
CA ALA A 11 -8.46 -10.39 -14.97
C ALA A 11 -7.82 -9.27 -14.13
N THR A 12 -8.66 -8.43 -13.52
CA THR A 12 -8.25 -7.49 -12.47
C THR A 12 -8.09 -8.23 -11.15
N PRO A 13 -6.98 -8.05 -10.41
CA PRO A 13 -6.85 -8.61 -9.08
C PRO A 13 -7.80 -7.91 -8.10
N ILE A 14 -8.60 -8.69 -7.38
CA ILE A 14 -9.47 -8.24 -6.29
C ILE A 14 -8.56 -7.82 -5.13
N CYS A 15 -8.40 -6.50 -4.92
CA CYS A 15 -7.83 -5.97 -3.68
C CYS A 15 -8.84 -6.19 -2.55
N SER A 16 -8.48 -7.01 -1.57
CA SER A 16 -9.21 -7.16 -0.32
C SER A 16 -9.19 -5.84 0.45
N VAL A 17 -10.35 -5.18 0.53
CA VAL A 17 -10.57 -4.02 1.38
C VAL A 17 -10.58 -4.49 2.83
N ALA A 18 -9.55 -4.13 3.60
CA ALA A 18 -9.53 -4.33 5.03
C ALA A 18 -10.54 -3.36 5.68
N SER A 19 -11.55 -3.92 6.38
CA SER A 19 -12.52 -3.14 7.15
C SER A 19 -11.84 -2.25 8.19
N PRO A 20 -12.24 -0.98 8.34
CA PRO A 20 -11.80 -0.16 9.45
C PRO A 20 -12.44 -0.66 10.75
N ARG A 21 -11.60 -1.08 11.70
CA ARG A 21 -12.00 -1.32 13.09
C ARG A 21 -12.35 0.02 13.71
N VAL A 22 -13.64 0.25 13.96
CA VAL A 22 -14.14 1.37 14.77
C VAL A 22 -13.75 1.09 16.22
N SER A 23 -12.82 1.89 16.77
CA SER A 23 -12.50 1.88 18.20
C SER A 23 -13.60 2.58 19.01
N ARG A 24 -13.89 1.94 20.14
CA ARG A 24 -14.93 2.23 21.12
C ARG A 24 -14.93 3.67 21.62
N SER A 25 -16.15 4.15 21.87
CA SER A 25 -16.53 5.28 22.71
C SER A 25 -15.64 5.45 23.95
N ILE A 26 -14.97 6.60 24.04
CA ILE A 26 -14.41 7.11 25.29
C ILE A 26 -15.33 8.22 25.77
N SER A 27 -15.83 8.02 26.98
CA SER A 27 -16.72 8.88 27.74
C SER A 27 -16.14 10.27 27.98
N LEU A 28 -16.99 11.29 27.79
CA LEU A 28 -16.82 12.66 28.25
C LEU A 28 -16.75 12.73 29.79
N PRO A 29 -15.91 13.60 30.36
CA PRO A 29 -16.21 14.23 31.64
C PRO A 29 -16.75 15.64 31.43
N ARG A 30 -17.94 15.84 32.00
CA ARG A 30 -18.60 17.11 32.26
C ARG A 30 -17.88 17.80 33.41
N SER A 31 -17.40 19.03 33.22
CA SER A 31 -17.34 20.03 34.28
C SER A 31 -17.30 21.43 33.70
N SER A 32 -18.26 22.22 34.16
CA SER A 32 -18.29 23.66 34.15
C SER A 32 -17.22 24.22 35.07
N GLU A 33 -16.55 25.31 34.68
CA GLU A 33 -16.46 26.51 35.51
C GLU A 33 -15.75 27.66 34.78
N HIS A 34 -16.37 28.83 34.86
CA HIS A 34 -15.85 30.10 34.39
C HIS A 34 -14.66 30.54 35.24
N LYS A 35 -13.56 30.96 34.60
CA LYS A 35 -12.70 32.01 35.14
C LYS A 35 -11.92 32.69 34.02
N SER A 36 -12.44 33.87 33.66
CA SER A 36 -11.77 34.90 32.90
C SER A 36 -10.61 35.49 33.70
N GLN A 37 -9.36 35.29 33.26
CA GLN A 37 -8.23 36.14 33.66
C GLN A 37 -7.25 36.37 32.50
N SER A 38 -7.26 37.63 32.05
CA SER A 38 -6.17 38.48 31.56
C SER A 38 -5.05 37.87 30.71
N LEU A 39 -5.03 38.36 29.46
CA LEU A 39 -3.88 38.48 28.58
C LEU A 39 -2.66 39.07 29.30
N LYS A 40 -1.53 38.35 29.26
CA LYS A 40 -0.19 38.93 29.33
C LYS A 40 0.56 38.45 28.08
N ILE A 41 0.70 39.38 27.13
CA ILE A 41 1.62 39.25 26.00
C ILE A 41 3.01 39.50 26.58
N SER A 42 3.73 38.44 26.91
CA SER A 42 5.18 38.48 27.09
C SER A 42 5.81 37.92 25.84
N SER A 43 6.30 38.83 25.01
CA SER A 43 7.31 38.62 23.98
C SER A 43 8.49 37.82 24.56
N SER A 44 8.63 36.56 24.16
CA SER A 44 9.88 35.82 24.32
C SER A 44 10.38 35.33 22.97
N SER A 45 11.49 35.95 22.57
CA SER A 45 12.38 35.54 21.50
C SER A 45 13.05 34.21 21.90
N HIS A 46 12.50 33.08 21.46
CA HIS A 46 13.19 31.77 21.49
C HIS A 46 12.72 30.91 20.32
N LEU A 47 13.16 31.25 19.11
CA LEU A 47 13.01 30.40 17.92
C LEU A 47 14.28 30.43 17.05
N SER A 48 15.45 30.24 17.67
CA SER A 48 16.72 30.07 16.93
C SER A 48 17.41 28.72 17.11
N ASP A 49 16.96 27.84 18.01
CA ASP A 49 17.78 26.69 18.43
C ASP A 49 17.21 25.31 18.04
N LEU A 50 16.30 25.24 17.05
CA LEU A 50 15.75 23.97 16.55
C LEU A 50 16.37 23.46 15.24
N PHE A 51 17.45 24.08 14.76
CA PHE A 51 18.31 23.48 13.74
C PHE A 51 19.57 22.88 14.39
N ALA A 52 19.36 22.00 15.37
CA ALA A 52 20.37 21.03 15.73
C ALA A 52 20.60 20.15 14.48
N SER A 53 21.76 20.36 13.85
CA SER A 53 22.27 19.56 12.75
C SER A 53 21.92 18.10 12.96
N THR A 54 21.18 17.51 12.03
CA THR A 54 21.06 16.06 11.91
C THR A 54 22.46 15.52 11.61
N THR A 55 23.21 15.23 12.67
CA THR A 55 24.42 14.43 12.62
C THR A 55 24.03 13.12 11.96
N THR A 56 24.41 12.99 10.70
CA THR A 56 24.33 11.72 9.98
C THR A 56 25.06 10.68 10.83
N PRO A 57 24.47 9.49 11.04
CA PRO A 57 25.15 8.46 11.80
C PRO A 57 26.45 8.13 11.07
N LYS A 58 27.59 8.44 11.69
CA LYS A 58 28.90 8.01 11.22
C LYS A 58 28.92 6.48 11.26
N ILE A 59 28.63 5.86 10.12
CA ILE A 59 28.80 4.42 9.92
C ILE A 59 30.31 4.14 10.04
N LYS A 60 30.73 3.66 11.21
CA LYS A 60 32.06 3.07 11.37
C LYS A 60 32.04 1.73 10.64
N ILE A 61 32.54 1.74 9.41
CA ILE A 61 32.83 0.50 8.67
C ILE A 61 34.06 -0.11 9.35
N TYR A 62 33.82 -1.02 10.29
CA TYR A 62 34.87 -1.91 10.76
C TYR A 62 35.23 -2.85 9.60
N SER A 63 36.51 -2.92 9.23
CA SER A 63 37.05 -3.88 8.26
C SER A 63 36.85 -5.30 8.80
N ARG A 64 35.70 -5.87 8.48
CA ARG A 64 35.26 -7.19 8.95
C ARG A 64 35.85 -8.26 8.03
N THR A 65 37.17 -8.39 7.97
CA THR A 65 37.78 -9.38 7.06
C THR A 65 38.64 -10.45 7.72
N ASP A 66 39.14 -10.30 8.95
CA ASP A 66 40.25 -11.21 9.32
C ASP A 66 39.94 -12.23 10.43
N GLN A 67 38.87 -12.02 11.21
CA GLN A 67 38.57 -12.91 12.36
C GLN A 67 37.42 -13.90 12.15
N LEU A 68 36.51 -13.65 11.19
CA LEU A 68 35.44 -14.60 10.85
C LEU A 68 35.88 -15.65 9.83
N LEU A 69 36.88 -15.35 8.99
CA LEU A 69 37.45 -16.32 8.06
C LEU A 69 38.35 -17.37 8.73
N LYS A 70 38.82 -17.14 9.96
CA LYS A 70 39.58 -18.12 10.76
C LYS A 70 38.71 -19.15 11.49
N LYS A 71 37.38 -18.99 11.50
CA LYS A 71 36.43 -19.90 12.16
C LYS A 71 35.54 -20.68 11.18
N LEU A 72 35.91 -20.74 9.91
CA LEU A 72 35.32 -21.72 9.01
C LEU A 72 36.02 -23.06 9.24
N PRO A 73 35.30 -24.15 9.56
CA PRO A 73 35.92 -25.45 9.69
C PRO A 73 36.52 -25.83 8.33
N HIS A 74 37.84 -25.91 8.25
CA HIS A 74 38.60 -26.51 7.13
C HIS A 74 38.34 -28.04 7.01
N ALA A 75 37.12 -28.51 7.29
CA ALA A 75 36.75 -29.92 7.30
C ALA A 75 36.70 -30.54 5.90
N LYS A 76 36.73 -29.73 4.83
CA LYS A 76 36.65 -30.23 3.45
C LYS A 76 38.01 -30.48 2.79
N THR A 77 39.08 -29.83 3.25
CA THR A 77 40.44 -30.07 2.72
C THR A 77 41.21 -31.13 3.51
N ALA A 78 40.85 -31.40 4.77
CA ALA A 78 41.46 -32.48 5.55
C ALA A 78 41.00 -33.90 5.12
N ARG A 79 39.79 -34.04 4.55
CA ARG A 79 39.29 -35.34 4.06
C ARG A 79 40.04 -35.88 2.84
N ALA A 80 40.69 -35.03 2.05
CA ALA A 80 41.48 -35.46 0.89
C ALA A 80 42.81 -36.13 1.28
N GLN A 81 43.32 -35.92 2.51
CA GLN A 81 44.58 -36.50 2.97
C GLN A 81 44.38 -37.80 3.79
N ALA A 82 43.15 -38.15 4.15
CA ALA A 82 42.83 -39.25 5.05
C ALA A 82 42.41 -40.56 4.35
N GLY A 83 42.91 -40.81 3.12
CA GLY A 83 42.88 -42.13 2.49
C GLY A 83 41.50 -42.84 2.48
N ASP A 84 40.42 -42.08 2.30
CA ASP A 84 39.06 -42.63 2.30
C ASP A 84 38.82 -43.38 0.98
N PRO A 85 38.58 -44.71 0.97
CA PRO A 85 38.53 -45.52 -0.26
C PRO A 85 37.37 -45.19 -1.22
N GLY A 86 36.52 -44.23 -0.86
CA GLY A 86 35.39 -43.75 -1.67
C GLY A 86 35.57 -42.38 -2.33
N TRP A 87 36.68 -41.67 -2.14
CA TRP A 87 36.85 -40.32 -2.68
C TRP A 87 37.50 -40.36 -4.07
N ARG A 88 36.70 -40.17 -5.13
CA ARG A 88 37.20 -39.91 -6.49
C ARG A 88 37.23 -38.40 -6.73
N PRO A 89 38.37 -37.81 -7.13
CA PRO A 89 38.39 -36.40 -7.51
C PRO A 89 37.43 -36.20 -8.68
N PHE A 90 36.70 -35.07 -8.66
CA PHE A 90 35.80 -34.68 -9.75
C PHE A 90 36.65 -34.26 -10.95
N VAL A 91 37.12 -35.25 -11.70
CA VAL A 91 37.68 -35.05 -13.04
C VAL A 91 36.50 -34.65 -13.91
N ARG A 92 36.61 -33.50 -14.58
CA ARG A 92 35.69 -33.19 -15.67
C ARG A 92 35.96 -34.24 -16.75
N ASP A 93 35.00 -35.13 -16.97
CA ASP A 93 35.01 -36.00 -18.12
C ASP A 93 35.09 -35.10 -19.37
N LEU A 94 36.29 -35.00 -19.95
CA LEU A 94 36.41 -34.66 -21.35
C LEU A 94 35.70 -35.79 -22.11
N PRO A 95 34.91 -35.51 -23.15
CA PRO A 95 34.47 -36.56 -24.04
C PRO A 95 35.73 -37.15 -24.68
N ASP A 96 36.13 -38.35 -24.22
CA ASP A 96 37.09 -39.19 -24.91
C ASP A 96 36.49 -39.52 -26.27
N TYR A 97 36.93 -38.81 -27.30
CA TYR A 97 36.78 -39.26 -28.68
C TYR A 97 37.80 -40.37 -28.93
N ASP A 98 37.59 -41.51 -28.27
CA ASP A 98 38.19 -42.77 -28.70
C ASP A 98 37.39 -43.23 -29.91
N TYR A 99 37.97 -43.04 -31.09
CA TYR A 99 37.53 -43.74 -32.29
C TYR A 99 37.77 -45.25 -32.06
N LEU A 100 36.78 -45.95 -31.47
CA LEU A 100 36.72 -47.40 -31.43
C LEU A 100 36.59 -47.92 -32.87
N TRP A 101 37.73 -48.10 -33.53
CA TRP A 101 37.86 -49.13 -34.56
C TRP A 101 38.05 -50.45 -33.82
N ASP A 102 36.95 -51.01 -33.29
CA ASP A 102 36.97 -52.36 -32.78
C ASP A 102 37.43 -53.28 -33.91
N THR A 103 38.53 -53.99 -33.69
CA THR A 103 38.98 -55.03 -34.61
C THR A 103 37.92 -56.12 -34.62
N VAL A 104 37.12 -56.16 -35.68
CA VAL A 104 36.13 -57.22 -35.91
C VAL A 104 36.87 -58.55 -35.91
N THR A 105 36.77 -59.29 -34.82
CA THR A 105 37.25 -60.67 -34.76
C THR A 105 36.39 -61.51 -35.70
N ARG A 106 37.07 -62.28 -36.57
CA ARG A 106 36.49 -63.05 -37.68
C ARG A 106 35.46 -64.12 -37.25
N GLU A 107 35.30 -64.33 -35.95
CA GLU A 107 34.38 -65.29 -35.34
C GLU A 107 32.94 -64.75 -35.22
N HIS A 108 32.75 -63.43 -35.16
CA HIS A 108 31.41 -62.81 -35.07
C HIS A 108 30.55 -62.96 -36.34
N MET A 109 31.15 -63.33 -37.48
CA MET A 109 30.42 -63.56 -38.73
C MET A 109 29.92 -65.00 -38.89
N ARG A 110 30.35 -65.95 -38.05
CA ARG A 110 29.95 -67.36 -38.18
C ARG A 110 28.63 -67.71 -37.51
N HIS A 111 28.14 -66.88 -36.59
CA HIS A 111 26.90 -67.16 -35.84
C HIS A 111 25.68 -66.37 -36.32
N GLN A 112 25.82 -65.47 -37.30
CA GLN A 112 24.67 -64.70 -37.82
C GLN A 112 23.68 -65.53 -38.65
N TYR A 113 24.00 -66.78 -38.99
CA TYR A 113 23.12 -67.67 -39.76
C TYR A 113 22.51 -68.82 -38.96
N ASP A 114 22.97 -69.07 -37.72
CA ASP A 114 22.47 -70.17 -36.89
C ASP A 114 21.22 -69.79 -36.07
N ASP A 115 20.98 -68.50 -35.86
CA ASP A 115 19.81 -67.98 -35.12
C ASP A 115 18.65 -67.54 -36.03
N TYR A 116 18.64 -67.94 -37.30
CA TYR A 116 17.52 -67.65 -38.20
C TYR A 116 16.29 -68.49 -37.80
N VAL A 117 15.38 -67.87 -37.05
CA VAL A 117 14.03 -68.40 -36.80
C VAL A 117 13.15 -68.00 -37.99
N PRO A 118 12.71 -68.95 -38.85
CA PRO A 118 11.82 -68.61 -39.94
C PRO A 118 10.50 -68.05 -39.38
N PRO A 119 9.91 -67.01 -40.00
CA PRO A 119 8.65 -66.46 -39.54
C PRO A 119 7.58 -67.56 -39.53
N PRO A 120 6.68 -67.57 -38.53
CA PRO A 120 5.63 -68.57 -38.43
C PRO A 120 4.75 -68.53 -39.69
N ARG A 121 4.36 -69.71 -40.17
CA ARG A 121 3.49 -69.83 -41.35
C ARG A 121 2.14 -69.16 -41.06
N ILE A 122 1.79 -68.16 -41.88
CA ILE A 122 0.50 -67.46 -41.79
C ILE A 122 -0.59 -68.41 -42.31
N ASN A 123 -1.61 -68.70 -41.49
CA ASN A 123 -2.81 -69.41 -41.94
C ASN A 123 -3.73 -68.43 -42.67
N PRO A 124 -4.00 -68.60 -43.98
CA PRO A 124 -4.82 -67.65 -44.74
C PRO A 124 -6.32 -67.66 -44.36
N ASN A 125 -6.76 -68.61 -43.53
CA ASN A 125 -8.16 -68.77 -43.13
C ASN A 125 -8.43 -68.30 -41.69
N GLU A 126 -7.43 -67.77 -40.98
CA GLU A 126 -7.60 -67.23 -39.62
C GLU A 126 -7.72 -65.70 -39.70
N PRO A 127 -8.81 -65.08 -39.22
CA PRO A 127 -8.93 -63.63 -39.25
C PRO A 127 -7.88 -62.97 -38.36
N GLU A 128 -7.23 -61.92 -38.86
CA GLU A 128 -6.24 -61.16 -38.09
C GLU A 128 -6.86 -60.65 -36.78
N LYS A 129 -6.19 -60.91 -35.66
CA LYS A 129 -6.61 -60.38 -34.36
C LYS A 129 -6.57 -58.85 -34.43
N PRO A 130 -7.61 -58.14 -33.96
CA PRO A 130 -7.65 -56.68 -34.07
C PRO A 130 -6.42 -56.08 -33.36
N TYR A 131 -5.68 -55.24 -34.09
CA TYR A 131 -4.54 -54.52 -33.55
C TYR A 131 -5.00 -53.64 -32.38
N GLN A 132 -4.60 -53.99 -31.16
CA GLN A 132 -4.82 -53.13 -30.00
C GLN A 132 -3.79 -52.01 -30.03
N MET A 133 -4.20 -50.79 -30.43
CA MET A 133 -3.39 -49.59 -30.21
C MET A 133 -3.24 -49.38 -28.70
N SER A 134 -2.08 -49.72 -28.14
CA SER A 134 -1.70 -49.24 -26.82
C SER A 134 -1.43 -47.73 -26.94
N SER A 135 -2.44 -46.93 -26.61
CA SER A 135 -2.32 -45.50 -26.43
C SER A 135 -1.47 -45.23 -25.18
N ILE A 136 -0.15 -45.39 -25.29
CA ILE A 136 0.81 -44.89 -24.29
C ILE A 136 1.07 -43.42 -24.62
N PHE A 137 0.04 -42.58 -24.52
CA PHE A 137 0.28 -41.14 -24.40
C PHE A 137 0.81 -40.92 -22.98
N GLU A 138 2.12 -41.04 -22.83
CA GLU A 138 2.81 -40.65 -21.60
C GLU A 138 2.44 -39.19 -21.32
N THR A 139 1.51 -38.97 -20.39
CA THR A 139 1.39 -37.69 -19.70
C THR A 139 2.77 -37.41 -19.11
N GLN A 140 3.53 -36.51 -19.74
CA GLN A 140 4.81 -36.08 -19.19
C GLN A 140 4.61 -35.71 -17.73
N ASP A 141 5.47 -36.25 -16.87
CA ASP A 141 5.36 -36.04 -15.45
C ASP A 141 5.34 -34.53 -15.17
N ARG A 142 4.28 -34.03 -14.52
CA ARG A 142 4.13 -32.62 -14.17
C ARG A 142 5.36 -32.10 -13.40
N HIS A 143 6.06 -32.99 -12.69
CA HIS A 143 7.31 -32.70 -12.01
C HIS A 143 8.47 -32.38 -12.97
N TYR A 144 8.51 -32.96 -14.18
CA TYR A 144 9.52 -32.68 -15.21
C TYR A 144 9.47 -31.23 -15.70
N HIS A 145 8.27 -30.70 -15.98
CA HIS A 145 8.11 -29.30 -16.41
C HIS A 145 8.48 -28.31 -15.30
N ASN A 146 8.16 -28.62 -14.05
CA ASN A 146 8.54 -27.81 -12.90
C ASN A 146 10.06 -27.82 -12.70
N TYR A 147 10.71 -28.98 -12.86
CA TYR A 147 12.16 -29.10 -12.81
C TYR A 147 12.85 -28.28 -13.91
N LYS A 148 12.37 -28.37 -15.16
CA LYS A 148 12.88 -27.55 -16.27
C LYS A 148 12.70 -26.05 -16.02
N ARG A 149 11.56 -25.63 -15.47
CA ARG A 149 11.29 -24.23 -15.13
C ARG A 149 12.23 -23.72 -14.03
N LEU A 150 12.47 -24.53 -13.00
CA LEU A 150 13.42 -24.24 -11.93
C LEU A 150 14.84 -24.09 -12.49
N GLN A 151 15.28 -25.02 -13.32
CA GLN A 151 16.60 -25.01 -13.95
C GLN A 151 16.80 -23.76 -14.82
N ALA A 152 15.81 -23.42 -15.65
CA ALA A 152 15.85 -22.20 -16.47
C ALA A 152 15.91 -20.93 -15.62
N MET A 153 15.17 -20.88 -14.50
CA MET A 153 15.20 -19.75 -13.57
C MET A 153 16.59 -19.61 -12.92
N GLN A 154 17.19 -20.72 -12.48
CA GLN A 154 18.53 -20.73 -11.89
C GLN A 154 19.60 -20.29 -12.90
N GLN A 155 19.52 -20.77 -14.14
CA GLN A 155 20.43 -20.36 -15.21
C GLN A 155 20.30 -18.86 -15.51
N ARG A 156 19.07 -18.33 -15.61
CA ARG A 156 18.84 -16.89 -15.79
C ARG A 156 19.42 -16.07 -14.65
N LYS A 157 19.22 -16.50 -13.41
CA LYS A 157 19.77 -15.83 -12.23
C LYS A 157 21.31 -15.85 -12.26
N TRP A 158 21.91 -17.01 -12.52
CA TRP A 158 23.36 -17.15 -12.63
C TRP A 158 23.94 -16.27 -13.75
N ASN A 159 23.31 -16.26 -14.92
CA ASN A 159 23.71 -15.38 -16.02
C ASN A 159 23.59 -13.90 -15.65
N ARG A 160 22.50 -13.50 -14.98
CA ARG A 160 22.30 -12.13 -14.52
C ARG A 160 23.40 -11.70 -13.55
N ASP A 161 23.64 -12.49 -12.52
CA ASP A 161 24.64 -12.19 -11.50
C ASP A 161 26.03 -12.18 -12.14
N ARG A 162 26.35 -13.16 -13.00
CA ARG A 162 27.63 -13.21 -13.72
C ARG A 162 27.83 -12.00 -14.63
N MET A 163 26.84 -11.61 -15.44
CA MET A 163 26.93 -10.44 -16.31
C MET A 163 27.08 -9.14 -15.50
N GLN A 164 26.40 -9.05 -14.35
CA GLN A 164 26.48 -7.89 -13.47
C GLN A 164 27.88 -7.71 -12.85
N TYR A 165 28.59 -8.80 -12.57
CA TYR A 165 29.93 -8.78 -11.99
C TYR A 165 31.07 -8.93 -13.02
N SER A 166 30.80 -9.40 -14.26
CA SER A 166 31.85 -9.66 -15.25
C SER A 166 32.29 -8.41 -16.02
N ILE A 167 31.40 -7.42 -16.19
CA ILE A 167 31.66 -6.27 -17.07
C ILE A 167 32.69 -5.29 -16.47
N TYR A 168 32.93 -5.28 -15.15
CA TYR A 168 33.91 -4.40 -14.52
C TYR A 168 34.65 -5.14 -13.39
N PRO A 169 35.98 -5.35 -13.44
CA PRO A 169 37.04 -4.64 -14.18
C PRO A 169 37.66 -5.38 -15.39
N TYR A 170 37.17 -6.57 -15.76
CA TYR A 170 37.83 -7.46 -16.73
C TYR A 170 37.30 -7.40 -18.17
N GLY A 171 36.35 -6.51 -18.48
CA GLY A 171 35.82 -6.32 -19.85
C GLY A 171 36.74 -5.51 -20.77
N GLU A 172 36.43 -5.51 -22.07
CA GLU A 172 37.16 -4.71 -23.07
C GLU A 172 37.06 -3.20 -22.78
N ALA A 173 37.94 -2.39 -23.36
CA ALA A 173 37.94 -0.94 -23.12
C ALA A 173 36.59 -0.29 -23.52
N GLU A 174 36.03 -0.70 -24.65
CA GLU A 174 34.75 -0.19 -25.17
C GLU A 174 33.56 -0.58 -24.26
N GLU A 175 33.53 -1.84 -23.79
CA GLU A 175 32.50 -2.32 -22.87
C GLU A 175 32.53 -1.57 -21.53
N ARG A 176 33.72 -1.24 -21.03
CA ARG A 176 33.87 -0.46 -19.80
C ARG A 176 33.37 0.97 -19.96
N GLU A 177 33.59 1.59 -21.12
CA GLU A 177 33.10 2.95 -21.39
C GLU A 177 31.58 3.00 -21.56
N THR A 178 31.00 2.05 -22.30
CA THR A 178 29.54 1.93 -22.45
C THR A 178 28.88 1.66 -21.10
N TYR A 179 29.45 0.80 -20.26
CA TYR A 179 28.98 0.57 -18.89
C TYR A 179 29.01 1.86 -18.05
N ARG A 180 30.12 2.62 -18.05
CA ARG A 180 30.22 3.91 -17.34
C ARG A 180 29.24 4.95 -17.87
N LYS A 181 28.98 4.96 -19.18
CA LYS A 181 27.98 5.86 -19.79
C LYS A 181 26.57 5.49 -19.32
N ASN A 182 26.21 4.21 -19.36
CA ASN A 182 24.91 3.72 -18.91
C ASN A 182 24.71 3.96 -17.40
N LEU A 183 25.75 3.78 -16.58
CA LEU A 183 25.69 4.09 -15.15
C LEU A 183 25.44 5.57 -14.90
N ARG A 184 26.10 6.46 -15.65
CA ARG A 184 25.86 7.92 -15.54
C ARG A 184 24.46 8.30 -16.01
N SER A 185 23.95 7.69 -17.08
CA SER A 185 22.60 7.98 -17.57
C SER A 185 21.52 7.51 -16.60
N THR A 186 21.65 6.31 -16.04
CA THR A 186 20.68 5.79 -15.05
C THR A 186 20.70 6.62 -13.77
N LEU A 187 21.87 7.03 -13.29
CA LEU A 187 21.96 7.93 -12.14
C LEU A 187 21.31 9.29 -12.42
N LYS A 188 21.54 9.86 -13.62
CA LYS A 188 20.90 11.12 -14.02
C LYS A 188 19.38 10.99 -14.05
N GLU A 189 18.87 9.90 -14.64
CA GLU A 189 17.44 9.62 -14.70
C GLU A 189 16.84 9.46 -13.30
N GLN A 190 17.53 8.75 -12.39
CA GLN A 190 17.10 8.62 -10.99
C GLN A 190 17.04 9.97 -10.27
N MET A 191 18.02 10.85 -10.50
CA MET A 191 18.02 12.20 -9.93
C MET A 191 16.86 13.05 -10.48
N GLU A 192 16.59 12.98 -11.77
CA GLU A 192 15.50 13.69 -12.43
C GLU A 192 14.13 13.19 -11.95
N GLN A 193 13.93 11.88 -11.89
CA GLN A 193 12.71 11.28 -11.34
C GLN A 193 12.47 11.70 -9.89
N LYS A 194 13.54 11.70 -9.08
CA LYS A 194 13.43 12.15 -7.69
C LYS A 194 13.06 13.62 -7.58
N ALA A 195 13.71 14.49 -8.36
CA ALA A 195 13.40 15.92 -8.38
C ALA A 195 11.96 16.19 -8.85
N GLN A 196 11.48 15.45 -9.86
CA GLN A 196 10.11 15.56 -10.34
C GLN A 196 9.10 15.07 -9.30
N ALA A 197 9.40 13.99 -8.59
CA ALA A 197 8.56 13.49 -7.50
C ALA A 197 8.44 14.51 -6.36
N GLU A 198 9.56 15.12 -5.96
CA GLU A 198 9.58 16.19 -4.95
C GLU A 198 8.76 17.40 -5.40
N LYS A 199 8.89 17.82 -6.66
CA LYS A 199 8.08 18.90 -7.22
C LYS A 199 6.58 18.57 -7.18
N ASN A 200 6.20 17.38 -7.64
CA ASN A 200 4.81 16.93 -7.62
C ASN A 200 4.25 16.90 -6.19
N GLU A 201 5.04 16.45 -5.21
CA GLU A 201 4.64 16.45 -3.81
C GLU A 201 4.40 17.87 -3.28
N LEU A 202 5.27 18.82 -3.63
CA LEU A 202 5.09 20.23 -3.27
C LEU A 202 3.84 20.83 -3.93
N ASP A 203 3.59 20.52 -5.20
CA ASP A 203 2.41 21.00 -5.92
C ASP A 203 1.12 20.47 -5.28
N ILE A 204 1.09 19.20 -4.86
CA ILE A 204 -0.05 18.59 -4.13
C ILE A 204 -0.23 19.23 -2.75
N LYS A 205 0.85 19.46 -2.01
CA LYS A 205 0.77 20.16 -0.71
C LYS A 205 0.25 21.58 -0.88
N HIS A 206 0.69 22.27 -1.93
CA HIS A 206 0.22 23.61 -2.24
C HIS A 206 -1.27 23.62 -2.60
N SER A 207 -1.74 22.71 -3.47
CA SER A 207 -3.16 22.65 -3.82
C SER A 207 -4.04 22.31 -2.62
N THR A 208 -3.65 21.31 -1.82
CA THR A 208 -4.41 20.91 -0.63
C THR A 208 -4.46 22.01 0.43
N THR A 209 -3.36 22.75 0.64
CA THR A 209 -3.38 23.91 1.55
C THR A 209 -4.26 25.04 1.05
N GLN A 210 -4.28 25.32 -0.25
CA GLN A 210 -5.21 26.30 -0.83
C GLN A 210 -6.67 25.89 -0.64
N GLU A 211 -7.00 24.62 -0.89
CA GLU A 211 -8.37 24.10 -0.66
C GLU A 211 -8.82 24.28 0.79
N ILE A 212 -7.93 24.00 1.76
CA ILE A 212 -8.22 24.18 3.19
C ILE A 212 -8.46 25.66 3.51
N LEU A 213 -7.63 26.56 2.98
CA LEU A 213 -7.80 28.01 3.20
C LEU A 213 -9.13 28.52 2.63
N ASP A 214 -9.53 28.03 1.47
CA ASP A 214 -10.80 28.42 0.86
C ASP A 214 -12.02 27.85 1.62
N GLN A 215 -11.89 26.66 2.19
CA GLN A 215 -12.91 26.12 3.11
C GLN A 215 -13.02 26.96 4.39
N ASP A 216 -11.90 27.33 4.98
CA ASP A 216 -11.87 28.14 6.21
C ASP A 216 -12.52 29.51 5.98
N ARG A 217 -12.21 30.16 4.85
CA ARG A 217 -12.87 31.41 4.44
C ARG A 217 -14.38 31.27 4.37
N LYS A 218 -14.88 30.19 3.75
CA LYS A 218 -16.33 29.93 3.66
C LYS A 218 -16.95 29.74 5.04
N PHE A 219 -16.30 29.00 5.94
CA PHE A 219 -16.82 28.83 7.30
C PHE A 219 -16.89 30.14 8.09
N LEU A 220 -15.89 31.02 7.93
CA LEU A 220 -15.91 32.34 8.55
C LEU A 220 -17.05 33.21 8.01
N GLU A 221 -17.29 33.18 6.70
CA GLU A 221 -18.42 33.89 6.07
C GLU A 221 -19.76 33.35 6.57
N GLU A 222 -19.93 32.02 6.62
CA GLU A 222 -21.13 31.37 7.14
C GLU A 222 -21.36 31.68 8.62
N GLU A 223 -20.31 31.69 9.44
CA GLU A 223 -20.40 32.07 10.85
C GLU A 223 -20.81 33.52 11.01
N LYS A 224 -20.24 34.44 10.21
CA LYS A 224 -20.65 35.84 10.19
C LYS A 224 -22.14 35.96 9.84
N HIS A 225 -22.60 35.28 8.79
CA HIS A 225 -24.01 35.29 8.41
C HIS A 225 -24.94 34.71 9.49
N ARG A 226 -24.53 33.62 10.15
CA ARG A 226 -25.28 33.04 11.28
C ARG A 226 -25.36 34.00 12.46
N ASN A 227 -24.26 34.68 12.78
CA ASN A 227 -24.22 35.66 13.86
C ASN A 227 -25.09 36.88 13.55
N ASP A 228 -25.05 37.39 12.33
CA ASP A 228 -25.91 38.49 11.88
C ASP A 228 -27.39 38.10 11.94
N ALA A 229 -27.74 36.90 11.44
CA ALA A 229 -29.11 36.39 11.49
C ALA A 229 -29.60 36.24 12.93
N ARG A 230 -28.75 35.71 13.82
CA ARG A 230 -29.05 35.60 15.25
C ARG A 230 -29.25 36.97 15.90
N ALA A 231 -28.38 37.93 15.61
CA ALA A 231 -28.49 39.29 16.13
C ALA A 231 -29.79 39.97 15.68
N ARG A 232 -30.16 39.83 14.40
CA ARG A 232 -31.44 40.33 13.87
C ARG A 232 -32.64 39.67 14.56
N LEU A 233 -32.61 38.35 14.74
CA LEU A 233 -33.67 37.63 15.44
C LEU A 233 -33.84 38.15 16.87
N LEU A 234 -32.73 38.30 17.61
CA LEU A 234 -32.75 38.84 18.97
C LEU A 234 -33.28 40.29 19.01
N ALA A 235 -32.88 41.13 18.06
CA ALA A 235 -33.41 42.49 17.97
C ALA A 235 -34.93 42.51 17.70
N GLN A 236 -35.43 41.60 16.86
CA GLN A 236 -36.87 41.48 16.60
C GLN A 236 -37.63 40.98 17.83
N THR A 237 -37.10 40.00 18.56
CA THR A 237 -37.76 39.47 19.76
C THR A 237 -37.74 40.48 20.90
N THR A 238 -36.68 41.27 21.06
CA THR A 238 -36.65 42.33 22.08
C THR A 238 -37.68 43.42 21.81
N VAL A 239 -37.83 43.86 20.55
CA VAL A 239 -38.86 44.83 20.16
C VAL A 239 -40.25 44.27 20.44
N LYS A 240 -40.57 43.05 19.99
CA LYS A 240 -41.87 42.41 20.26
C LYS A 240 -42.16 42.22 21.75
N ASN A 241 -41.14 41.85 22.53
CA ASN A 241 -41.28 41.72 23.97
C ASN A 241 -41.59 43.07 24.63
N LYS A 242 -40.99 44.15 24.14
CA LYS A 242 -41.29 45.51 24.60
C LYS A 242 -42.73 45.91 24.28
N GLU A 243 -43.17 45.70 23.04
CA GLU A 243 -44.56 45.96 22.61
C GLU A 243 -45.57 45.17 23.46
N LEU A 244 -45.29 43.89 23.75
CA LEU A 244 -46.13 43.08 24.63
C LEU A 244 -46.21 43.63 26.05
N MET A 245 -45.09 44.14 26.58
CA MET A 245 -45.06 44.74 27.92
C MET A 245 -45.81 46.07 27.97
N GLU A 246 -45.69 46.90 26.93
CA GLU A 246 -46.42 48.16 26.79
C GLU A 246 -47.93 47.89 26.70
N ASN A 247 -48.37 46.99 25.82
CA ASN A 247 -49.77 46.61 25.68
C ASN A 247 -50.35 46.04 27.00
N LYS A 248 -49.57 45.20 27.70
CA LYS A 248 -49.97 44.67 29.01
C LYS A 248 -50.11 45.78 30.05
N TRP A 249 -49.20 46.75 30.05
CA TRP A 249 -49.27 47.89 30.94
C TRP A 249 -50.49 48.77 30.66
N GLU A 250 -50.75 49.10 29.40
CA GLU A 250 -51.93 49.88 28.97
C GLU A 250 -53.24 49.17 29.37
N TYR A 251 -53.34 47.87 29.09
CA TYR A 251 -54.49 47.07 29.49
C TYR A 251 -54.72 47.09 31.00
N ASN A 252 -53.65 46.94 31.80
CA ASN A 252 -53.75 46.98 33.25
C ASN A 252 -54.17 48.37 33.76
N GLN A 253 -53.66 49.44 33.15
CA GLN A 253 -54.08 50.81 33.48
C GLN A 253 -55.56 51.01 33.17
N TRP A 254 -56.00 50.63 31.97
CA TRP A 254 -57.40 50.71 31.57
C TRP A 254 -58.28 49.91 32.54
N ASN A 255 -57.92 48.66 32.83
CA ASN A 255 -58.70 47.79 33.72
C ASN A 255 -58.79 48.39 35.14
N ARG A 256 -57.71 48.98 35.66
CA ARG A 256 -57.72 49.68 36.95
C ARG A 256 -58.67 50.88 36.96
N THR A 257 -58.62 51.72 35.92
CA THR A 257 -59.55 52.87 35.80
C THR A 257 -60.99 52.41 35.66
N HIS A 258 -61.24 51.36 34.88
CA HIS A 258 -62.55 50.78 34.69
C HIS A 258 -63.10 50.20 35.99
N GLN A 259 -62.31 49.41 36.71
CA GLN A 259 -62.65 48.89 38.04
C GLN A 259 -62.97 50.01 39.02
N TRP A 260 -62.15 51.07 39.06
CA TRP A 260 -62.43 52.23 39.91
C TRP A 260 -63.77 52.91 39.58
N HIS A 261 -64.10 53.07 38.29
CA HIS A 261 -65.40 53.61 37.87
C HIS A 261 -66.56 52.70 38.25
N VAL A 262 -66.41 51.39 38.08
CA VAL A 262 -67.43 50.39 38.46
C VAL A 262 -67.65 50.39 39.96
N GLU A 263 -66.58 50.38 40.77
CA GLU A 263 -66.64 50.48 42.22
C GLU A 263 -67.34 51.76 42.66
N ARG A 264 -66.99 52.90 42.04
CA ARG A 264 -67.63 54.19 42.32
C ARG A 264 -69.12 54.19 41.97
N ALA A 265 -69.52 53.56 40.87
CA ALA A 265 -70.93 53.42 40.50
C ALA A 265 -71.69 52.55 41.52
N ILE A 266 -71.13 51.41 41.91
CA ILE A 266 -71.72 50.53 42.94
C ILE A 266 -71.85 51.26 44.28
N LEU A 267 -70.85 52.04 44.69
CA LEU A 267 -70.88 52.83 45.92
C LEU A 267 -71.92 53.96 45.88
N ALA A 268 -72.22 54.51 44.70
CA ALA A 268 -73.26 55.53 44.52
C ALA A 268 -74.68 54.94 44.66
N ASP A 269 -74.88 53.70 44.21
CA ASP A 269 -76.17 53.00 44.27
C ASP A 269 -76.39 52.23 45.59
N SER A 270 -75.38 52.21 46.47
CA SER A 270 -75.47 51.46 47.74
C SER A 270 -76.37 52.18 48.75
N PRO A 271 -77.41 51.51 49.29
CA PRO A 271 -78.34 52.12 50.26
C PRO A 271 -77.67 52.49 51.58
N ILE A 272 -76.46 51.98 51.84
CA ILE A 272 -75.66 52.26 53.05
C ILE A 272 -74.91 53.59 52.94
N ASN A 273 -74.58 54.06 51.73
CA ASN A 273 -73.85 55.31 51.49
C ASN A 273 -74.78 56.49 51.12
N TRP A 274 -75.91 56.62 51.83
CA TRP A 274 -76.94 57.62 51.53
C TRP A 274 -76.46 59.08 51.69
N SER A 275 -75.44 59.33 52.52
CA SER A 275 -74.81 60.65 52.69
C SER A 275 -73.72 60.96 51.65
N LYS A 276 -73.36 59.99 50.76
CA LYS A 276 -72.30 60.10 49.75
C LYS A 276 -70.93 60.55 50.29
N THR A 277 -70.61 60.19 51.52
CA THR A 277 -69.38 60.64 52.22
C THR A 277 -68.18 59.74 51.94
N MET A 278 -68.38 58.53 51.40
CA MET A 278 -67.29 57.68 50.93
C MET A 278 -67.02 57.99 49.46
N THR A 279 -65.99 58.80 49.19
CA THR A 279 -65.52 59.19 47.85
C THR A 279 -64.40 58.33 47.32
#